data_AF-A0A2E3J0T3-F1
#
_entry.id   AF-A0A2E3J0T3-F1
#
_cell.length_a   1.000
_cell.length_b   1.000
_cell.length_c   1.000
_cell.angle_alpha   90.00
_cell.angle_beta   90.00
_cell.angle_gamma   90.00
#
_symmetry.space_group_name_H-M   'P 1'
#
loop_
_entity.id
_entity.type
_entity.pdbx_description
1 polymer ?
#
loop_
_entity_poly.entity_id
_entity_poly.type
_entity_poly.pdbx_seq_one_letter_code
_entity_poly.pdbx_strand_id
1 'polypeptide(L)'
;MLKRLSESTGLRMITNTGFYGAANDKYIPAYAYEATVDELAEGWPREWEEGIGDTGIRPGFMEIGVDSGPLSEIDKKLVRASARSHFETGSSLAVHTGPGIPALEELTLLAEEVVHGSAWMWVHAPSEQNREFHIKAAEKGVWLEFNGVSPKSLERHLDLVTEMKKHGYLDQIMVSHDAG
;
A
#
# COMPACT_ATOMS: atom_id res chain seq x y z
N MET A 1 -5.21 -12.93 16.84
CA MET A 1 -5.60 -14.06 15.96
C MET A 1 -4.44 -14.54 15.10
N LEU A 2 -3.78 -13.66 14.32
CA LEU A 2 -2.68 -14.02 13.41
C LEU A 2 -1.57 -14.85 14.06
N LYS A 3 -1.09 -14.45 15.26
CA LYS A 3 -0.10 -15.22 16.03
C LYS A 3 -0.46 -16.70 16.17
N ARG A 4 -1.68 -16.97 16.63
CA ARG A 4 -2.19 -18.34 16.83
C ARG A 4 -2.23 -19.12 15.51
N LEU A 5 -2.64 -18.48 14.42
CA LEU A 5 -2.67 -19.12 13.10
C LEU A 5 -1.25 -19.43 12.60
N SER A 6 -0.32 -18.49 12.71
CA SER A 6 1.09 -18.68 12.37
C SER A 6 1.71 -19.85 13.14
N GLU A 7 1.53 -19.90 14.47
CA GLU A 7 2.02 -21.00 15.31
C GLU A 7 1.40 -22.36 14.94
N SER A 8 0.09 -22.40 14.66
CA SER A 8 -0.62 -23.65 14.35
C SER A 8 -0.33 -24.21 12.95
N THR A 9 0.01 -23.34 12.00
CA THR A 9 0.22 -23.73 10.59
C THR A 9 1.69 -23.81 10.21
N GLY A 10 2.58 -23.18 10.97
CA GLY A 10 3.99 -22.98 10.61
C GLY A 10 4.21 -21.92 9.51
N LEU A 11 3.16 -21.24 9.04
CA LEU A 11 3.26 -20.17 8.06
C LEU A 11 3.78 -18.89 8.72
N ARG A 12 4.70 -18.20 8.05
CA ARG A 12 5.09 -16.84 8.42
C ARG A 12 3.99 -15.89 8.00
N MET A 13 3.38 -15.21 8.97
CA MET A 13 2.36 -14.20 8.74
C MET A 13 2.96 -12.84 9.07
N ILE A 14 3.02 -11.96 8.07
CA ILE A 14 3.49 -10.60 8.23
C ILE A 14 2.24 -9.70 8.36
N THR A 15 2.21 -8.87 9.39
CA THR A 15 1.11 -7.92 9.63
C THR A 15 1.53 -6.50 9.28
N ASN A 16 0.55 -5.60 9.15
CA ASN A 16 0.75 -4.19 8.86
C ASN A 16 0.40 -3.29 10.05
N THR A 17 0.66 -1.99 9.88
CA THR A 17 0.09 -0.86 10.63
C THR A 17 -0.38 0.20 9.62
N GLY A 18 -1.23 1.14 10.02
CA GLY A 18 -1.72 2.21 9.16
C GLY A 18 -3.24 2.37 9.18
N PHE A 19 -3.77 3.28 8.34
CA PHE A 19 -5.20 3.58 8.25
C PHE A 19 -5.78 3.38 6.86
N TYR A 20 -6.98 2.81 6.84
CA TYR A 20 -7.71 2.49 5.63
C TYR A 20 -8.72 3.60 5.29
N GLY A 21 -8.28 4.57 4.47
CA GLY A 21 -9.10 5.70 3.99
C GLY A 21 -10.01 5.36 2.81
N ALA A 22 -9.79 4.21 2.16
CA ALA A 22 -10.71 3.72 1.16
C ALA A 22 -12.11 3.41 1.74
N ALA A 23 -13.08 3.19 0.85
CA ALA A 23 -14.49 2.99 1.19
C ALA A 23 -15.10 4.23 1.86
N ASN A 24 -14.81 5.41 1.30
CA ASN A 24 -15.33 6.70 1.74
C ASN A 24 -14.99 7.00 3.20
N ASP A 25 -13.71 6.81 3.54
CA ASP A 25 -13.10 7.05 4.85
C ASP A 25 -13.77 6.35 6.04
N LYS A 26 -14.59 5.32 5.79
CA LYS A 26 -15.47 4.72 6.81
C LYS A 26 -14.74 4.25 8.07
N TYR A 27 -13.48 3.86 7.94
CA TYR A 27 -12.66 3.31 9.02
C TYR A 27 -11.63 4.28 9.57
N ILE A 28 -11.63 5.54 9.09
CA ILE A 28 -10.74 6.57 9.61
C ILE A 28 -11.22 7.02 10.99
N PRO A 29 -10.36 6.98 12.02
CA PRO A 29 -10.74 7.43 13.35
C PRO A 29 -10.91 8.95 13.37
N ALA A 30 -11.89 9.45 14.15
CA ALA A 30 -12.25 10.88 14.16
C ALA A 30 -11.06 11.82 14.43
N TYR A 31 -10.16 11.44 15.34
CA TYR A 31 -8.98 12.25 15.65
C TYR A 31 -8.05 12.44 14.45
N ALA A 32 -8.05 11.50 13.49
CA ALA A 32 -7.21 11.60 12.32
C ALA A 32 -7.62 12.74 11.40
N TYR A 33 -8.85 13.29 11.50
CA TYR A 33 -9.24 14.49 10.75
C TYR A 33 -8.68 15.76 11.37
N GLU A 34 -8.57 15.82 12.69
CA GLU A 34 -8.07 16.98 13.44
C GLU A 34 -6.54 16.98 13.57
N ALA A 35 -5.93 15.80 13.65
CA ALA A 35 -4.50 15.62 13.75
C ALA A 35 -3.76 16.19 12.53
N THR A 36 -2.60 16.77 12.80
CA THR A 36 -1.60 17.13 11.79
C THR A 36 -0.98 15.89 11.16
N VAL A 37 -0.25 16.08 10.05
CA VAL A 37 0.50 14.99 9.40
C VAL A 37 1.51 14.37 10.36
N ASP A 38 2.22 15.20 11.15
CA ASP A 38 3.24 14.72 12.11
C ASP A 38 2.63 13.93 13.25
N GLU A 39 1.53 14.41 13.84
CA GLU A 39 0.83 13.69 14.92
C GLU A 39 0.31 12.32 14.46
N LEU A 40 -0.13 12.22 13.20
CA LEU A 40 -0.50 10.93 12.60
C LEU A 40 0.72 10.03 12.37
N ALA A 41 1.82 10.61 11.89
CA ALA A 41 3.06 9.90 11.65
C ALA A 41 3.72 9.38 12.94
N GLU A 42 3.43 9.94 14.12
CA GLU A 42 3.96 9.42 15.40
C GLU A 42 3.31 8.10 15.85
N GLY A 43 2.10 7.78 15.36
CA GLY A 43 1.36 6.59 15.77
C GLY A 43 2.01 5.28 15.31
N TRP A 44 2.41 5.22 14.04
CA TRP A 44 2.85 4.00 13.37
C TRP A 44 4.30 3.57 13.72
N PRO A 45 5.28 4.48 13.87
CA PRO A 45 6.61 4.16 14.37
C PRO A 45 6.60 3.55 15.76
N ARG A 46 5.68 3.96 16.65
CA ARG A 46 5.51 3.31 17.96
C ARG A 46 5.12 1.85 17.82
N GLU A 47 4.17 1.50 16.94
CA GLU A 47 3.83 0.10 16.71
C GLU A 47 4.99 -0.69 16.08
N TRP A 48 5.79 -0.04 15.23
CA TRP A 48 7.01 -0.61 14.67
C TRP A 48 8.06 -0.94 15.74
N GLU A 49 8.26 -0.07 16.72
CA GLU A 49 9.26 -0.24 17.78
C GLU A 49 8.77 -1.11 18.94
N GLU A 50 7.55 -0.90 19.41
CA GLU A 50 7.03 -1.49 20.64
C GLU A 50 6.12 -2.71 20.38
N GLY A 51 5.53 -2.78 19.19
CA GLY A 51 4.54 -3.77 18.80
C GLY A 51 3.11 -3.23 18.81
N ILE A 52 2.22 -3.92 18.11
CA ILE A 52 0.82 -3.53 17.94
C ILE A 52 0.05 -3.83 19.23
N GLY A 53 -0.54 -2.79 19.85
CA GLY A 53 -1.25 -2.90 21.11
C GLY A 53 -0.39 -3.50 22.23
N ASP A 54 -0.91 -4.51 22.94
CA ASP A 54 -0.19 -5.23 24.01
C ASP A 54 0.47 -6.53 23.53
N THR A 55 0.54 -6.74 22.21
CA THR A 55 0.91 -8.05 21.65
C THR A 55 2.41 -8.29 21.57
N GLY A 56 3.22 -7.22 21.58
CA GLY A 56 4.66 -7.26 21.28
C GLY A 56 4.99 -7.70 19.84
N ILE A 57 3.99 -7.81 18.95
CA ILE A 57 4.17 -8.17 17.54
C ILE A 57 4.36 -6.89 16.74
N ARG A 58 5.49 -6.78 16.06
CA ARG A 58 5.80 -5.63 15.20
C ARG A 58 5.24 -5.84 13.79
N PRO A 59 4.73 -4.78 13.13
CA PRO A 59 4.39 -4.82 11.71
C PRO A 59 5.64 -5.06 10.85
N GLY A 60 5.45 -5.60 9.66
CA GLY A 60 6.52 -5.76 8.66
C GLY A 60 6.46 -4.76 7.51
N PHE A 61 5.34 -4.06 7.37
CA PHE A 61 5.12 -3.00 6.39
C PHE A 61 4.01 -2.07 6.89
N MET A 62 3.87 -0.91 6.26
CA MET A 62 2.73 -0.02 6.48
C MET A 62 1.71 -0.21 5.38
N GLU A 63 0.43 -0.12 5.72
CA GLU A 63 -0.68 -0.16 4.78
C GLU A 63 -1.63 1.00 5.03
N ILE A 64 -1.84 1.81 3.99
CA ILE A 64 -2.92 2.79 3.98
C ILE A 64 -3.87 2.50 2.82
N GLY A 65 -5.05 3.11 2.84
CA GLY A 65 -5.96 3.07 1.69
C GLY A 65 -6.46 4.46 1.35
N VAL A 66 -6.75 4.66 0.07
CA VAL A 66 -7.34 5.90 -0.44
C VAL A 66 -8.56 5.61 -1.29
N ASP A 67 -9.43 6.61 -1.44
CA ASP A 67 -10.59 6.47 -2.32
C ASP A 67 -10.22 6.46 -3.81
N SER A 68 -11.16 5.96 -4.62
CA SER A 68 -10.99 5.82 -6.08
C SER A 68 -11.03 7.13 -6.88
N GLY A 69 -11.37 8.26 -6.24
CA GLY A 69 -11.38 9.58 -6.86
C GLY A 69 -10.04 10.29 -6.77
N PRO A 70 -9.98 11.59 -7.13
CA PRO A 70 -8.86 12.45 -6.72
C PRO A 70 -8.67 12.39 -5.21
N LEU A 71 -7.42 12.47 -4.74
CA LEU A 71 -7.14 12.34 -3.31
C LEU A 71 -7.85 13.44 -2.52
N SER A 72 -8.64 13.04 -1.53
CA SER A 72 -9.22 13.95 -0.56
C SER A 72 -8.15 14.53 0.38
N GLU A 73 -8.51 15.50 1.22
CA GLU A 73 -7.56 16.06 2.19
C GLU A 73 -7.10 15.04 3.23
N ILE A 74 -7.97 14.09 3.61
CA ILE A 74 -7.57 13.01 4.51
C ILE A 74 -6.68 11.99 3.80
N ASP A 75 -6.97 11.62 2.54
CA ASP A 75 -6.11 10.74 1.75
C ASP A 75 -4.69 11.31 1.62
N LYS A 76 -4.56 12.58 1.21
CA LYS A 76 -3.27 13.27 1.10
C LYS A 76 -2.52 13.26 2.42
N LYS A 77 -3.24 13.46 3.53
CA LYS A 77 -2.65 13.46 4.87
C LYS A 77 -2.14 12.05 5.26
N LEU A 78 -2.88 10.99 4.94
CA LEU A 78 -2.43 9.62 5.17
C LEU A 78 -1.19 9.28 4.35
N VAL A 79 -1.14 9.68 3.08
CA VAL A 79 0.03 9.49 2.19
C VAL A 79 1.27 10.20 2.74
N ARG A 80 1.15 11.44 3.21
CA ARG A 80 2.28 12.16 3.80
C ARG A 80 2.71 11.59 5.14
N ALA A 81 1.74 11.20 5.99
CA ALA A 81 2.06 10.59 7.28
C ALA A 81 2.80 9.26 7.09
N SER A 82 2.45 8.49 6.05
CA SER A 82 3.08 7.20 5.78
C SER A 82 4.48 7.39 5.20
N ALA A 83 4.67 8.41 4.36
CA ALA A 83 5.98 8.84 3.90
C ALA A 83 6.93 9.21 5.07
N ARG A 84 6.45 9.96 6.06
CA ARG A 84 7.27 10.33 7.23
C ARG A 84 7.59 9.11 8.10
N SER A 85 6.61 8.27 8.34
CA SER A 85 6.79 7.01 9.08
C SER A 85 7.77 6.07 8.38
N HIS A 86 7.85 6.11 7.04
CA HIS A 86 8.81 5.32 6.26
C HIS A 86 10.26 5.71 6.60
N PHE A 87 10.56 7.00 6.78
CA PHE A 87 11.90 7.44 7.14
C PHE A 87 12.33 7.01 8.54
N GLU A 88 11.40 7.00 9.49
CA GLU A 88 11.70 6.60 10.86
C GLU A 88 11.88 5.09 10.99
N THR A 89 11.07 4.30 10.26
CA THR A 89 10.99 2.85 10.45
C THR A 89 11.74 2.03 9.40
N GLY A 90 11.93 2.59 8.20
CA GLY A 90 12.37 1.87 7.01
C GLY A 90 11.30 0.96 6.39
N SER A 91 10.04 1.00 6.87
CA SER A 91 8.96 0.13 6.39
C SER A 91 8.56 0.45 4.95
N SER A 92 8.27 -0.56 4.14
CA SER A 92 7.62 -0.34 2.83
C SER A 92 6.17 0.13 3.01
N LEU A 93 5.65 0.80 1.97
CA LEU A 93 4.32 1.37 1.91
C LEU A 93 3.45 0.55 0.94
N ALA A 94 2.49 -0.21 1.46
CA ALA A 94 1.39 -0.76 0.69
C ALA A 94 0.25 0.26 0.64
N VAL A 95 -0.24 0.64 -0.54
CA VAL A 95 -1.39 1.55 -0.63
C VAL A 95 -2.49 0.94 -1.47
N HIS A 96 -3.64 0.73 -0.82
CA HIS A 96 -4.89 0.32 -1.46
C HIS A 96 -5.38 1.44 -2.39
N THR A 97 -5.18 1.24 -3.69
CA THR A 97 -5.56 2.21 -4.72
C THR A 97 -6.04 1.48 -5.97
N GLY A 98 -7.31 1.65 -6.35
CA GLY A 98 -7.83 1.03 -7.57
C GLY A 98 -7.33 1.73 -8.85
N PRO A 99 -7.73 2.99 -9.11
CA PRO A 99 -7.46 3.65 -10.38
C PRO A 99 -6.06 4.30 -10.46
N GLY A 100 -5.59 4.53 -11.68
CA GLY A 100 -4.25 5.07 -11.92
C GLY A 100 -4.08 6.56 -11.64
N ILE A 101 -5.15 7.36 -11.67
CA ILE A 101 -5.08 8.79 -11.35
C ILE A 101 -4.66 9.01 -9.88
N PRO A 102 -5.39 8.50 -8.86
CA PRO A 102 -4.96 8.64 -7.47
C PRO A 102 -3.58 8.03 -7.22
N ALA A 103 -3.24 6.90 -7.85
CA ALA A 103 -1.92 6.28 -7.75
C ALA A 103 -0.78 7.22 -8.19
N LEU A 104 -0.95 7.98 -9.27
CA LEU A 104 0.05 8.97 -9.69
C LEU A 104 0.06 10.23 -8.81
N GLU A 105 -1.09 10.61 -8.22
CA GLU A 105 -1.15 11.67 -7.22
C GLU A 105 -0.39 11.27 -5.95
N GLU A 106 -0.56 10.05 -5.47
CA GLU A 106 0.20 9.48 -4.35
C GLU A 106 1.70 9.52 -4.62
N LEU A 107 2.14 9.05 -5.79
CA LEU A 107 3.54 9.12 -6.19
C LEU A 107 4.11 10.54 -6.19
N THR A 108 3.28 11.51 -6.57
CA THR A 108 3.69 12.93 -6.53
C THR A 108 3.90 13.38 -5.10
N LEU A 109 2.97 13.07 -4.19
CA LEU A 109 3.09 13.41 -2.77
C LEU A 109 4.26 12.69 -2.09
N LEU A 110 4.47 11.41 -2.40
CA LEU A 110 5.61 10.64 -1.90
C LEU A 110 6.93 11.26 -2.36
N ALA A 111 7.03 11.67 -3.63
CA ALA A 111 8.22 12.35 -4.15
C ALA A 111 8.47 13.71 -3.49
N GLU A 112 7.41 14.46 -3.16
CA GLU A 112 7.51 15.72 -2.40
C GLU A 112 8.03 15.49 -0.97
N GLU A 113 7.67 14.36 -0.35
CA GLU A 113 8.24 13.91 0.93
C GLU A 113 9.59 13.19 0.73
N VAL A 114 10.17 13.18 -0.48
CA VAL A 114 11.48 12.59 -0.80
C VAL A 114 11.52 11.05 -0.69
N VAL A 115 10.35 10.39 -0.73
CA VAL A 115 10.24 8.93 -0.77
C VAL A 115 10.36 8.43 -2.21
N HIS A 116 11.30 7.52 -2.46
CA HIS A 116 11.47 6.90 -3.76
C HIS A 116 10.36 5.85 -4.02
N GLY A 117 9.89 5.73 -5.26
CA GLY A 117 8.79 4.81 -5.61
C GLY A 117 9.09 3.34 -5.30
N SER A 118 10.36 2.94 -5.20
CA SER A 118 10.75 1.58 -4.77
C SER A 118 10.39 1.21 -3.34
N ALA A 119 10.01 2.19 -2.51
CA ALA A 119 9.45 1.95 -1.19
C ALA A 119 7.93 1.72 -1.21
N TRP A 120 7.27 1.93 -2.36
CA TRP A 120 5.83 1.94 -2.51
C TRP A 120 5.31 0.78 -3.37
N MET A 121 4.22 0.17 -2.92
CA MET A 121 3.48 -0.92 -3.55
C MET A 121 2.08 -0.42 -3.88
N TRP A 122 1.77 -0.38 -5.17
CA TRP A 122 0.42 -0.09 -5.67
C TRP A 122 -0.44 -1.36 -5.53
N VAL A 123 -1.21 -1.42 -4.45
CA VAL A 123 -2.18 -2.50 -4.18
C VAL A 123 -3.42 -2.29 -5.04
N HIS A 124 -3.97 -3.37 -5.62
CA HIS A 124 -5.07 -3.35 -6.59
C HIS A 124 -4.78 -2.66 -7.93
N ALA A 125 -3.50 -2.58 -8.31
CA ALA A 125 -3.08 -2.10 -9.62
C ALA A 125 -3.88 -2.70 -10.80
N PRO A 126 -4.35 -3.97 -10.81
CA PRO A 126 -5.14 -4.49 -11.91
C PRO A 126 -6.44 -3.74 -12.16
N SER A 127 -7.01 -3.05 -11.16
CA SER A 127 -8.25 -2.28 -11.29
C SER A 127 -8.14 -1.20 -12.37
N GLU A 128 -6.94 -0.65 -12.56
CA GLU A 128 -6.62 0.21 -13.70
C GLU A 128 -6.56 -0.59 -15.01
N GLN A 129 -7.32 -0.14 -16.01
CA GLN A 129 -7.42 -0.81 -17.32
C GLN A 129 -6.37 -0.31 -18.30
N ASN A 130 -5.94 0.94 -18.17
CA ASN A 130 -4.93 1.53 -19.03
C ASN A 130 -3.51 1.20 -18.53
N ARG A 131 -2.84 0.34 -19.30
CA ARG A 131 -1.48 -0.14 -19.02
C ARG A 131 -0.42 0.97 -18.97
N GLU A 132 -0.69 2.12 -19.57
CA GLU A 132 0.23 3.26 -19.52
C GLU A 132 0.44 3.77 -18.09
N PHE A 133 -0.58 3.67 -17.22
CA PHE A 133 -0.41 4.01 -15.80
C PHE A 133 0.53 3.04 -15.08
N HIS A 134 0.41 1.73 -15.36
CA HIS A 134 1.31 0.72 -14.80
C HIS A 134 2.75 0.97 -15.21
N ILE A 135 2.98 1.27 -16.50
CA ILE A 135 4.30 1.58 -17.03
C ILE A 135 4.87 2.85 -16.39
N LYS A 136 4.09 3.93 -16.33
CA LYS A 136 4.51 5.19 -15.68
C LYS A 136 4.85 5.01 -14.20
N ALA A 137 4.08 4.20 -13.48
CA ALA A 137 4.40 3.88 -12.10
C ALA A 137 5.70 3.04 -12.02
N ALA A 138 5.84 2.00 -12.85
CA ALA A 138 7.03 1.17 -12.87
C ALA A 138 8.31 1.96 -13.21
N GLU A 139 8.25 2.95 -14.11
CA GLU A 139 9.34 3.89 -14.41
C GLU A 139 9.82 4.69 -13.18
N LYS A 140 8.97 4.85 -12.16
CA LYS A 140 9.31 5.48 -10.88
C LYS A 140 9.82 4.49 -9.83
N GLY A 141 10.05 3.23 -10.22
CA GLY A 141 10.54 2.16 -9.35
C GLY A 141 9.47 1.47 -8.52
N VAL A 142 8.19 1.74 -8.79
CA VAL A 142 7.05 1.21 -8.02
C VAL A 142 6.91 -0.29 -8.13
N TRP A 143 6.55 -0.95 -7.03
CA TRP A 143 6.05 -2.32 -7.04
C TRP A 143 4.57 -2.35 -7.43
N LEU A 144 4.24 -3.09 -8.48
CA LEU A 144 2.85 -3.26 -8.92
C LEU A 144 2.30 -4.58 -8.37
N GLU A 145 1.33 -4.50 -7.47
CA GLU A 145 0.68 -5.70 -6.95
C GLU A 145 -0.53 -6.08 -7.81
N PHE A 146 -0.34 -7.07 -8.67
CA PHE A 146 -1.41 -7.68 -9.45
C PHE A 146 -2.15 -8.74 -8.63
N ASN A 147 -2.99 -8.27 -7.70
CA ASN A 147 -3.81 -9.09 -6.82
C ASN A 147 -5.23 -9.38 -7.36
N GLY A 148 -6.00 -10.23 -6.66
CA GLY A 148 -7.31 -10.69 -7.14
C GLY A 148 -7.23 -11.83 -8.17
N VAL A 149 -6.14 -12.61 -8.15
CA VAL A 149 -5.98 -13.78 -9.01
C VAL A 149 -7.03 -14.84 -8.66
N SER A 150 -7.74 -15.31 -9.68
CA SER A 150 -8.70 -16.39 -9.58
C SER A 150 -8.73 -17.14 -10.92
N PRO A 151 -9.34 -18.34 -11.00
CA PRO A 151 -9.51 -19.04 -12.27
C PRO A 151 -10.22 -18.20 -13.34
N LYS A 152 -11.12 -17.28 -12.95
CA LYS A 152 -11.84 -16.39 -13.87
C LYS A 152 -11.01 -15.21 -14.37
N SER A 153 -10.02 -14.78 -13.61
CA SER A 153 -9.19 -13.61 -13.91
C SER A 153 -7.78 -13.98 -14.38
N LEU A 154 -7.44 -15.27 -14.46
CA LEU A 154 -6.09 -15.76 -14.73
C LEU A 154 -5.51 -15.23 -16.04
N GLU A 155 -6.26 -15.29 -17.15
CA GLU A 155 -5.78 -14.80 -18.45
C GLU A 155 -5.43 -13.31 -18.40
N ARG A 156 -6.28 -12.49 -17.79
CA ARG A 156 -6.02 -11.06 -17.60
C ARG A 156 -4.76 -10.79 -16.76
N HIS A 157 -4.51 -11.59 -15.72
CA HIS A 157 -3.30 -11.42 -14.89
C HIS A 157 -2.04 -11.86 -15.65
N LEU A 158 -2.12 -12.93 -16.45
CA LEU A 158 -1.02 -13.34 -17.33
C LEU A 158 -0.71 -12.24 -18.35
N ASP A 159 -1.72 -11.61 -18.93
CA ASP A 159 -1.54 -10.50 -19.86
C ASP A 159 -0.86 -9.30 -19.18
N LEU A 160 -1.30 -8.93 -17.98
CA LEU A 160 -0.70 -7.87 -17.16
C LEU A 160 0.79 -8.12 -16.90
N VAL A 161 1.13 -9.30 -16.36
CA VAL A 161 2.52 -9.69 -16.07
C VAL A 161 3.36 -9.72 -17.34
N THR A 162 2.81 -10.27 -18.42
CA THR A 162 3.51 -10.38 -19.71
C THR A 162 3.78 -9.00 -20.30
N GLU A 163 2.84 -8.07 -20.16
CA GLU A 163 3.03 -6.70 -20.62
C GLU A 163 4.17 -6.03 -19.86
N MET A 164 4.16 -6.09 -18.52
CA MET A 164 5.25 -5.51 -17.72
C MET A 164 6.61 -6.14 -18.03
N LYS A 165 6.65 -7.45 -18.31
CA LYS A 165 7.85 -8.14 -18.78
C LYS A 165 8.38 -7.59 -20.10
N LYS A 166 7.50 -7.32 -21.08
CA LYS A 166 7.93 -6.75 -22.38
C LYS A 166 8.57 -5.38 -22.23
N HIS A 167 8.12 -4.59 -21.25
CA HIS A 167 8.66 -3.26 -20.92
C HIS A 167 9.86 -3.29 -19.97
N GLY A 168 10.29 -4.48 -19.52
CA GLY A 168 11.48 -4.65 -18.68
C GLY A 168 11.26 -4.50 -17.18
N TYR A 169 10.00 -4.48 -16.71
CA TYR A 169 9.63 -4.25 -15.30
C TYR A 169 9.09 -5.50 -14.60
N LEU A 170 9.49 -6.69 -15.04
CA LEU A 170 9.01 -7.95 -14.44
C LEU A 170 9.42 -8.10 -12.97
N ASP A 171 10.58 -7.57 -12.61
CA ASP A 171 11.18 -7.59 -11.28
C ASP A 171 10.47 -6.66 -10.28
N GLN A 172 9.51 -5.85 -10.76
CA GLN A 172 8.69 -4.96 -9.94
C GLN A 172 7.26 -5.50 -9.73
N ILE A 173 6.97 -6.75 -10.15
CA ILE A 173 5.61 -7.31 -10.08
C ILE A 173 5.43 -8.21 -8.87
N MET A 174 4.34 -7.97 -8.15
CA MET A 174 3.84 -8.84 -7.08
C MET A 174 2.50 -9.46 -7.50
N VAL A 175 2.20 -10.65 -6.99
CA VAL A 175 0.96 -11.37 -7.30
C VAL A 175 0.38 -11.92 -6.01
N SER A 176 -0.93 -11.73 -5.83
CA SER A 176 -1.66 -12.21 -4.66
C SER A 176 -3.11 -12.55 -5.03
N HIS A 177 -3.82 -13.17 -4.10
CA HIS A 177 -5.25 -13.48 -4.27
C HIS A 177 -6.14 -12.38 -3.70
N ASP A 178 -5.63 -11.57 -2.76
CA ASP A 178 -6.44 -10.66 -1.94
C ASP A 178 -7.69 -11.35 -1.37
N ALA A 179 -7.47 -12.50 -0.74
CA ALA A 179 -8.53 -13.29 -0.14
C ALA A 179 -8.66 -12.93 1.35
N GLY A 180 -9.82 -12.39 1.75
CA GLY A 180 -10.12 -11.96 3.12
C GLY A 180 -11.60 -11.94 3.42
#